data_AF-U1QIW6-F1
#
_entry.id   AF-U1QIW6-F1
#
_cell.length_a   1.000
_cell.length_b   1.000
_cell.length_c   1.000
_cell.angle_alpha   90.00
_cell.angle_beta   90.00
_cell.angle_gamma   90.00
#
_symmetry.space_group_name_H-M   'P 1'
#
loop_
_entity.id
_entity.type
_entity.pdbx_description
1 polymer ?
#
loop_
_entity_poly.entity_id
_entity_poly.type
_entity_poly.pdbx_seq_one_letter_code
_entity_poly.pdbx_strand_id
1 'polypeptide(L)'
;QGSSREHAALCPMYLGIEAVFAQSFARIHRANLFNFGIVPLTIDEDTYAQIEQGDDITVVDDVGAGVRGGEEEFTCRVNGDWEFTAELHASEREREILAAGGKLSWTKQQATGESGSGPTPADD
;
A
#
# COMPACT_ATOMS: atom_id res chain seq x y z
N GLN A 1 5.34 -26.09 -0.80
CA GLN A 1 5.23 -25.56 0.58
C GLN A 1 5.92 -24.22 0.63
N GLY A 2 5.14 -23.14 0.64
CA GLY A 2 5.63 -21.80 0.91
C GLY A 2 5.79 -21.63 2.42
N SER A 3 6.97 -21.23 2.88
CA SER A 3 7.19 -21.01 4.32
C SER A 3 7.84 -19.68 4.67
N SER A 4 8.29 -18.90 3.67
CA SER A 4 8.96 -17.60 3.91
C SER A 4 8.34 -16.46 3.10
N ARG A 5 7.86 -16.72 1.87
CA ARG A 5 7.37 -15.67 0.96
C ARG A 5 5.97 -15.14 1.27
N GLU A 6 5.06 -15.99 1.75
CA GLU A 6 3.71 -15.59 2.13
C GLU A 6 3.72 -14.91 3.52
N HIS A 7 4.59 -15.36 4.42
CA HIS A 7 4.75 -14.77 5.75
C HIS A 7 5.37 -13.37 5.73
N ALA A 8 6.21 -13.07 4.74
CA ALA A 8 6.93 -11.79 4.66
C ALA A 8 6.04 -10.54 4.55
N ALA A 9 4.78 -10.70 4.12
CA ALA A 9 3.81 -9.61 4.09
C ALA A 9 2.62 -9.85 5.05
N LEU A 10 2.31 -11.11 5.34
CA LEU A 10 1.30 -11.46 6.35
C LEU A 10 1.71 -11.02 7.75
N CYS A 11 2.98 -11.20 8.14
CA CYS A 11 3.46 -10.82 9.46
C CYS A 11 3.42 -9.29 9.67
N PRO A 12 3.93 -8.44 8.75
CA PRO A 12 3.73 -6.99 8.81
C PRO A 12 2.27 -6.57 8.96
N MET A 13 1.37 -7.16 8.18
CA MET A 13 -0.07 -6.87 8.27
C MET A 13 -0.63 -7.19 9.67
N TYR A 14 -0.27 -8.34 10.25
CA TYR A 14 -0.68 -8.68 11.62
C TYR A 14 -0.12 -7.76 12.70
N LEU A 15 1.04 -7.12 12.44
CA LEU A 15 1.65 -6.15 13.34
C LEU A 15 1.10 -4.73 13.15
N GLY A 16 0.14 -4.53 12.24
CA GLY A 16 -0.44 -3.22 11.95
C GLY A 16 0.49 -2.31 11.13
N ILE A 17 1.44 -2.88 10.37
CA ILE A 17 2.29 -2.10 9.47
C ILE A 17 1.48 -1.65 8.27
N GLU A 18 1.40 -0.33 8.06
CA GLU A 18 0.61 0.29 6.99
C GLU A 18 1.45 0.58 5.73
N ALA A 19 2.74 0.86 5.90
CA ALA A 19 3.67 1.16 4.81
C ALA A 19 5.05 0.55 5.07
N VAL A 20 5.80 0.30 3.99
CA VAL A 20 7.20 -0.13 4.04
C VAL A 20 8.01 0.77 3.12
N PHE A 21 9.09 1.33 3.65
CA PHE A 21 10.06 2.13 2.91
C PHE A 21 11.29 1.30 2.55
N ALA A 22 11.75 1.36 1.31
CA ALA A 22 12.97 0.70 0.88
C ALA A 22 13.57 1.38 -0.37
N GLN A 23 14.87 1.21 -0.62
CA GLN A 23 15.46 1.70 -1.88
C GLN A 23 14.94 0.94 -3.11
N SER A 24 14.55 -0.32 -2.95
CA SER A 24 13.93 -1.11 -4.02
C SER A 24 13.18 -2.32 -3.46
N PHE A 25 12.27 -2.87 -4.28
CA PHE A 25 11.52 -4.08 -3.93
C PHE A 25 11.70 -5.18 -4.98
N ALA A 26 11.90 -6.42 -4.52
CA ALA A 26 11.76 -7.58 -5.38
C ALA A 26 10.30 -7.72 -5.85
N ARG A 27 10.08 -7.98 -7.14
CA ARG A 27 8.74 -8.02 -7.77
C ARG A 27 7.69 -8.82 -6.99
N ILE A 28 8.05 -10.02 -6.52
CA ILE A 28 7.13 -10.91 -5.79
C ILE A 28 6.80 -10.35 -4.41
N HIS A 29 7.78 -9.76 -3.72
CA HIS A 29 7.55 -9.16 -2.41
C HIS A 29 6.64 -7.93 -2.53
N ARG A 30 6.89 -7.06 -3.52
CA ARG A 30 6.03 -5.89 -3.80
C ARG A 30 4.58 -6.29 -4.07
N ALA A 31 4.37 -7.31 -4.91
CA ALA A 31 3.03 -7.83 -5.18
C ALA A 31 2.32 -8.35 -3.92
N ASN A 32 3.06 -8.95 -2.98
CA ASN A 32 2.50 -9.40 -1.72
C ASN A 32 2.10 -8.22 -0.83
N LEU A 33 2.91 -7.16 -0.74
CA LEU A 33 2.55 -5.96 0.02
C LEU A 33 1.22 -5.37 -0.45
N PHE A 34 1.05 -5.18 -1.76
CA PHE A 34 -0.24 -4.77 -2.32
C PHE A 34 -1.39 -5.72 -1.96
N ASN A 35 -1.18 -7.03 -2.09
CA ASN A 35 -2.22 -8.01 -1.76
C ASN A 35 -2.71 -7.92 -0.30
N PHE A 36 -1.84 -7.51 0.61
CA PHE A 36 -2.15 -7.34 2.04
C PHE A 36 -2.50 -5.89 2.41
N GLY A 37 -2.60 -4.98 1.44
CA GLY A 37 -2.97 -3.58 1.70
C GLY A 37 -1.84 -2.73 2.29
N ILE A 38 -0.58 -3.19 2.22
CA ILE A 38 0.59 -2.47 2.71
C ILE A 38 1.16 -1.64 1.58
N VAL A 39 1.43 -0.36 1.82
CA VAL A 39 1.92 0.59 0.81
C VAL A 39 3.45 0.46 0.66
N PRO A 40 3.97 0.00 -0.50
CA PRO A 40 5.41 -0.05 -0.75
C PRO A 40 5.90 1.29 -1.29
N LEU A 41 6.68 2.01 -0.49
CA LEU A 41 7.24 3.31 -0.84
C LEU A 41 8.75 3.19 -1.09
N THR A 42 9.22 3.76 -2.20
CA THR A 42 10.65 3.82 -2.52
C THR A 42 11.27 5.15 -2.14
N ILE A 43 12.52 5.11 -1.66
CA ILE A 43 13.30 6.29 -1.28
C ILE A 43 14.71 6.16 -1.84
N ASP A 44 15.39 7.28 -2.05
CA ASP A 44 16.77 7.28 -2.52
C ASP A 44 17.78 6.83 -1.43
N GLU A 45 19.03 6.59 -1.85
CA GLU A 45 20.10 6.10 -0.97
C GLU A 45 20.50 7.14 0.09
N ASP A 46 20.50 8.43 -0.25
CA ASP A 46 20.90 9.51 0.66
C ASP A 46 19.84 9.71 1.76
N THR A 47 18.56 9.61 1.41
CA THR A 47 17.45 9.59 2.38
C THR A 47 17.53 8.36 3.27
N TYR A 48 17.74 7.17 2.70
CA TYR A 48 17.85 5.93 3.46
C TYR A 48 19.00 5.98 4.47
N ALA A 49 20.15 6.55 4.09
CA ALA A 49 21.32 6.64 4.95
C ALA A 49 21.16 7.62 6.14
N GLN A 50 20.19 8.54 6.07
CA GLN A 50 19.90 9.52 7.11
C GLN A 50 18.89 9.03 8.15
N ILE A 51 18.11 7.99 7.83
CA ILE A 51 17.09 7.44 8.73
C ILE A 51 17.75 6.44 9.71
N GLU A 52 17.53 6.66 11.00
CA GLU A 52 18.07 5.81 12.06
C GLU A 52 16.99 4.95 12.73
N GLN A 53 17.41 3.87 13.38
CA GLN A 53 16.50 3.04 14.14
C GLN A 53 15.92 3.83 15.32
N GLY A 54 14.59 3.90 15.39
CA GLY A 54 13.87 4.63 16.43
C GLY A 54 13.30 5.96 15.95
N ASP A 55 13.59 6.37 14.72
CA ASP A 55 12.96 7.52 14.09
C ASP A 55 11.46 7.31 13.87
N ASP A 56 10.70 8.36 14.13
CA ASP A 56 9.27 8.45 13.83
C ASP A 56 9.09 9.02 12.41
N ILE A 57 8.54 8.21 11.51
CA ILE A 57 8.25 8.60 10.12
C ILE A 57 6.76 8.82 9.96
N THR A 58 6.36 9.99 9.48
CA THR A 58 4.98 10.34 9.15
C THR A 58 4.86 10.61 7.66
N VAL A 59 3.94 9.94 6.96
CA VAL A 59 3.50 10.38 5.63
C VAL A 59 2.57 11.57 5.83
N VAL A 60 2.98 12.75 5.37
CA VAL A 60 2.26 14.02 5.59
C VAL A 60 1.02 14.11 4.71
N ASP A 61 1.12 13.58 3.50
CA ASP A 61 0.03 13.58 2.53
C ASP A 61 -1.04 12.52 2.86
N ASP A 62 -2.26 12.74 2.37
CA ASP A 62 -3.33 11.75 2.46
C ASP A 62 -3.06 10.60 1.49
N VAL A 63 -2.47 9.53 2.01
CA VAL A 63 -2.13 8.31 1.25
C VAL A 63 -3.36 7.73 0.57
N GLY A 64 -4.52 7.71 1.23
CA GLY A 64 -5.73 7.14 0.67
C GLY A 64 -6.28 7.95 -0.50
N ALA A 65 -6.24 9.27 -0.41
CA ALA A 65 -6.60 10.16 -1.51
C ALA A 65 -5.58 10.04 -2.65
N GLY A 66 -4.29 10.07 -2.34
CA GLY A 66 -3.22 10.01 -3.34
C GLY A 66 -3.20 8.70 -4.12
N VAL A 67 -3.38 7.56 -3.45
CA VAL A 67 -3.50 6.24 -4.11
C VAL A 67 -4.65 6.24 -5.12
N ARG A 68 -5.82 6.77 -4.74
CA ARG A 68 -7.01 6.87 -5.62
C ARG A 68 -6.85 7.91 -6.73
N GLY A 69 -6.13 9.00 -6.45
CA GLY A 69 -5.86 10.09 -7.39
C GLY A 69 -4.78 9.77 -8.42
N GLY A 70 -4.01 8.70 -8.21
CA GLY A 70 -2.91 8.33 -9.10
C GLY A 70 -1.58 8.97 -8.73
N GLU A 71 -1.46 9.60 -7.56
CA GLU A 71 -0.23 10.23 -7.09
C GLU A 71 0.90 9.20 -6.99
N GLU A 72 2.07 9.56 -7.50
CA GLU A 72 3.28 8.72 -7.47
C GLU A 72 4.27 9.17 -6.41
N GLU A 73 4.11 10.35 -5.83
CA GLU A 73 5.02 10.93 -4.85
C GLU A 73 4.25 11.30 -3.58
N PHE A 74 4.87 11.04 -2.42
CA PHE A 74 4.33 11.35 -1.10
C PHE A 74 5.39 12.03 -0.25
N THR A 75 5.02 13.15 0.35
CA THR A 75 5.85 13.88 1.32
C THR A 75 5.85 13.12 2.64
N CYS A 76 7.04 12.81 3.13
CA CYS A 76 7.26 12.15 4.40
C CYS A 76 8.10 13.05 5.32
N ARG A 77 7.88 12.95 6.63
CA ARG A 77 8.59 13.71 7.65
C ARG A 77 9.19 12.78 8.69
N VAL A 78 10.44 13.03 9.07
CA VAL A 78 11.16 12.29 10.10
C VAL A 78 11.25 13.15 11.36
N ASN A 79 10.80 12.62 12.49
CA ASN A 79 10.84 13.24 13.83
C ASN A 79 10.22 14.65 13.97
N GLY A 80 9.55 15.15 12.92
CA GLY A 80 9.10 16.54 12.84
C GLY A 80 10.16 17.54 12.37
N ASP A 81 11.36 17.07 12.03
CA ASP A 81 12.55 17.93 11.81
C ASP A 81 12.85 18.16 10.33
N TRP A 82 12.77 17.11 9.50
CA TRP A 82 13.11 17.18 8.08
C TRP A 82 12.19 16.31 7.23
N GLU A 83 12.15 16.60 5.94
CA GLU A 83 11.23 15.99 4.98
C GLU A 83 11.97 15.34 3.81
N PHE A 84 11.36 14.30 3.25
CA PHE A 84 11.80 13.65 2.03
C PHE A 84 10.61 13.22 1.19
N THR A 85 10.87 12.97 -0.10
CA THR A 85 9.87 12.42 -1.02
C THR A 85 10.01 10.90 -1.07
N ALA A 86 8.89 10.20 -0.97
CA ALA A 86 8.81 8.77 -1.18
C ALA A 86 7.92 8.47 -2.39
N GLU A 87 8.31 7.47 -3.19
CA GLU A 87 7.65 7.16 -4.45
C GLU A 87 6.79 5.88 -4.36
N LEU A 88 5.59 5.90 -4.95
CA LEU A 88 4.71 4.75 -5.08
C LEU A 88 4.63 4.31 -6.55
N HIS A 89 5.30 3.20 -6.85
CA HIS A 89 5.19 2.55 -8.16
C HIS A 89 4.09 1.49 -8.17
N ALA A 90 2.87 1.91 -8.49
CA ALA A 90 1.70 1.05 -8.56
C ALA A 90 0.92 1.24 -9.88
N SER A 91 0.61 0.13 -10.54
CA SER A 91 -0.38 0.11 -11.63
C SER A 91 -1.77 0.49 -11.13
N GLU A 92 -2.67 0.88 -12.03
CA GLU A 92 -4.07 1.20 -11.71
C GLU A 92 -4.74 0.10 -10.88
N ARG A 93 -4.56 -1.17 -11.29
CA ARG A 93 -5.09 -2.32 -10.54
C ARG A 93 -4.49 -2.46 -9.14
N GLU A 94 -3.19 -2.23 -8.97
CA GLU A 94 -2.54 -2.28 -7.65
C GLU A 94 -3.06 -1.15 -6.75
N ARG A 95 -3.37 0.03 -7.33
CA ARG A 95 -4.00 1.15 -6.62
C ARG A 95 -5.42 0.82 -6.18
N GLU A 96 -6.24 0.20 -7.04
CA GLU A 96 -7.58 -0.26 -6.65
C GLU A 96 -7.51 -1.27 -5.49
N ILE A 97 -6.55 -2.20 -5.55
CA ILE A 97 -6.33 -3.19 -4.50
C ILE A 97 -5.96 -2.49 -3.18
N LEU A 98 -5.04 -1.53 -3.20
CA LEU A 98 -4.66 -0.75 -2.02
C LEU A 98 -5.84 0.06 -1.48
N ALA A 99 -6.59 0.74 -2.35
CA ALA A 99 -7.73 1.56 -1.96
C ALA A 99 -8.86 0.75 -1.31
N ALA A 100 -8.95 -0.54 -1.61
CA ALA A 100 -9.86 -1.49 -0.98
C ALA A 100 -9.32 -2.10 0.34
N GLY A 101 -8.08 -1.81 0.72
CA GLY A 101 -7.41 -2.39 1.89
C GLY A 101 -6.83 -3.78 1.64
N GLY A 102 -6.52 -4.11 0.38
CA GLY A 102 -5.91 -5.38 -0.03
C GLY A 102 -6.79 -6.23 -0.95
N LYS A 103 -6.19 -7.29 -1.49
CA LYS A 103 -6.76 -8.06 -2.61
C LYS A 103 -8.01 -8.83 -2.22
N LEU A 104 -8.08 -9.33 -0.98
CA LEU A 104 -9.27 -10.05 -0.50
C LEU A 104 -10.49 -9.12 -0.45
N SER A 105 -10.31 -7.93 0.12
CA SER A 105 -11.35 -6.90 0.20
C SER A 105 -11.78 -6.44 -1.19
N TRP A 106 -10.82 -6.14 -2.09
CA TRP A 106 -11.10 -5.81 -3.48
C TRP A 106 -11.89 -6.91 -4.20
N THR A 107 -11.50 -8.18 -4.04
CA THR A 107 -12.19 -9.32 -4.67
C THR A 107 -13.62 -9.46 -4.14
N LYS A 108 -13.82 -9.24 -2.84
CA LYS A 108 -15.16 -9.26 -2.23
C LYS A 108 -16.06 -8.18 -2.82
N GLN A 109 -15.56 -6.94 -2.94
CA GLN A 109 -16.31 -5.81 -3.52
C GLN A 109 -16.75 -6.08 -4.96
N GLN A 110 -15.86 -6.67 -5.77
CA GLN A 110 -16.17 -7.05 -7.15
C GLN A 110 -17.24 -8.15 -7.24
N ALA A 111 -17.24 -9.10 -6.29
CA ALA A 111 -18.23 -10.17 -6.24
C ALA A 111 -19.61 -9.68 -5.74
N THR A 112 -19.66 -8.67 -4.88
CA THR A 112 -20.90 -8.12 -4.33
C THR A 112 -21.53 -7.01 -5.19
N GLY A 113 -20.91 -6.65 -6.31
CA GLY A 113 -21.56 -5.78 -7.30
C GLY A 113 -21.77 -4.35 -6.84
N GLU A 114 -20.86 -3.76 -6.05
CA GLU A 114 -20.82 -2.30 -5.84
C GLU A 114 -20.28 -1.55 -7.09
N SER A 115 -20.47 -2.13 -8.27
CA SER A 115 -20.59 -1.43 -9.55
C SER A 115 -22.08 -1.40 -9.90
N GLY A 116 -22.74 -0.26 -9.67
CA GLY A 116 -24.19 -0.13 -9.68
C GLY A 116 -24.92 -0.70 -10.90
N SER A 117 -25.74 -1.72 -10.67
CA SER A 117 -27.07 -1.86 -11.25
C SER A 117 -27.90 -2.65 -10.25
N GLY A 118 -28.98 -2.04 -9.75
CA GLY A 118 -29.82 -2.62 -8.70
C GLY A 118 -30.47 -3.95 -9.13
N PRO A 119 -30.92 -4.76 -8.16
CA PRO A 119 -31.55 -6.04 -8.46
C PRO A 119 -32.83 -5.82 -9.27
N THR A 120 -32.88 -6.38 -10.47
CA THR A 120 -34.14 -6.56 -11.21
C THR A 120 -35.07 -7.43 -10.35
N PRO A 121 -36.33 -7.02 -10.09
CA PRO A 121 -37.28 -7.88 -9.40
C PRO A 121 -37.52 -9.13 -10.25
N ALA A 122 -37.56 -10.29 -9.61
CA ALA A 122 -38.09 -11.49 -10.24
C ALA A 122 -39.60 -11.29 -10.42
N ASP A 123 -40.06 -11.35 -11.68
CA ASP A 123 -41.48 -11.42 -12.01
C ASP A 123 -42.06 -12.76 -11.50
N ASP A 124 -43.07 -12.66 -10.63
CA ASP A 124 -44.10 -13.67 -10.34
C ASP A 124 -45.48 -13.04 -10.63
#